data_AF-A0A942A9K5-F1
#
_entry.id   AF-A0A942A9K5-F1
#
_cell.length_a   1.000
_cell.length_b   1.000
_cell.length_c   1.000
_cell.angle_alpha   90.00
_cell.angle_beta   90.00
_cell.angle_gamma   90.00
#
_symmetry.space_group_name_H-M   'P 1'
#
loop_
_entity.id
_entity.type
_entity.pdbx_description
1 polymer ?
#
loop_
_entity_poly.entity_id
_entity_poly.type
_entity_poly.pdbx_seq_one_letter_code
_entity_poly.pdbx_strand_id
1 'polypeptide(L)' 'VPAIAAKDIEFKINYVRPLGSFATWKSTKQTGSYDLRTFEIHALPVKPVDGLRPGMSVLVDLGKQ' A
#
# COMPACT_ATOMS: atom_id res chain seq x y z
N VAL A 1 -9.83 8.37 -2.99
CA VAL A 1 -9.21 9.29 -2.01
C VAL A 1 -10.30 9.89 -1.13
N PRO A 2 -10.37 9.54 0.17
CA PRO A 2 -11.46 10.00 1.05
C PRO A 2 -11.59 11.53 1.10
N ALA A 3 -10.46 12.24 1.10
CA ALA A 3 -10.42 13.70 1.23
C ALA A 3 -11.05 14.48 0.06
N ILE A 4 -11.18 13.88 -1.13
CA ILE A 4 -11.72 14.55 -2.32
C ILE A 4 -12.98 13.83 -2.81
N ALA A 5 -13.47 12.82 -2.08
CA ALA A 5 -14.53 11.91 -2.53
C ALA A 5 -14.29 11.26 -3.91
N ALA A 6 -13.06 11.35 -4.44
CA ALA A 6 -12.70 10.81 -5.74
C ALA A 6 -12.59 9.29 -5.65
N LYS A 7 -13.39 8.61 -6.47
CA LYS A 7 -13.39 7.16 -6.68
C LYS A 7 -12.76 6.86 -8.05
N ASP A 8 -12.20 5.67 -8.21
CA ASP A 8 -11.67 5.17 -9.49
C ASP A 8 -10.53 6.01 -10.11
N ILE A 9 -9.57 6.43 -9.29
CA ILE A 9 -8.36 7.08 -9.78
C ILE A 9 -7.35 6.01 -10.23
N GLU A 10 -6.88 6.12 -11.47
CA GLU A 10 -5.83 5.28 -12.01
C GLU A 10 -4.44 5.76 -11.57
N PHE A 11 -3.70 4.87 -10.91
CA PHE A 11 -2.31 5.07 -10.54
C PHE A 11 -1.42 4.07 -11.27
N LYS A 12 -0.26 4.53 -11.71
CA LYS A 12 0.80 3.68 -12.28
C LYS A 12 1.89 3.46 -11.24
N ILE A 13 2.16 2.20 -10.94
CA ILE A 13 3.24 1.80 -10.06
C ILE A 13 4.56 1.93 -10.84
N ASN A 14 5.49 2.73 -10.33
CA ASN A 14 6.80 2.93 -10.95
C ASN A 14 7.92 2.26 -10.14
N TYR A 15 7.69 1.98 -8.86
CA TYR A 15 8.68 1.43 -7.96
C TYR A 15 8.03 0.45 -6.99
N VAL A 16 8.68 -0.69 -6.81
CA VAL A 16 8.33 -1.68 -5.80
C VAL A 16 9.61 -2.07 -5.08
N ARG A 17 9.64 -1.89 -3.77
CA ARG A 17 10.73 -2.33 -2.91
C ARG A 17 10.21 -3.30 -1.87
N PRO A 18 10.73 -4.54 -1.81
CA PRO A 18 10.49 -5.37 -0.64
C PRO A 18 11.20 -4.73 0.55
N LEU A 19 10.43 -4.26 1.54
CA LEU A 19 10.97 -3.78 2.82
C LEU A 19 11.27 -5.02 3.67
N GLY A 20 12.40 -5.65 3.38
CA GLY A 20 12.89 -6.80 4.13
C GLY A 20 13.37 -6.36 5.50
N SER A 21 12.48 -6.26 6.48
CA SER A 21 12.86 -6.35 7.88
C SER A 21 11.62 -6.43 8.76
N PHE A 22 11.09 -7.64 8.96
CA PHE A 22 10.63 -8.14 10.28
C PHE A 22 10.54 -9.67 10.22
N ALA A 23 11.67 -10.33 10.04
CA ALA A 23 11.80 -11.76 10.36
C ALA A 23 12.60 -11.90 11.65
N THR A 24 12.09 -11.37 12.77
CA THR A 24 12.58 -11.77 14.08
C THR A 24 11.98 -13.14 14.36
N TRP A 25 12.70 -14.19 14.00
CA TRP A 25 12.28 -15.56 14.24
C TRP A 25 12.19 -15.80 15.75
N LYS A 26 11.02 -15.56 16.35
CA LYS A 26 10.73 -16.03 17.71
C LYS A 26 10.18 -17.44 17.61
N SER A 27 11.08 -18.41 17.80
CA SER A 27 10.74 -19.81 18.00
C SER A 27 10.05 -19.99 19.36
N THR A 28 8.78 -19.65 19.46
CA THR A 28 7.90 -20.17 20.52
C THR A 28 6.51 -20.36 19.93
N LYS A 29 6.12 -21.63 19.85
CA LYS A 29 4.82 -22.13 19.40
C LYS A 29 3.68 -21.28 19.97
N GLN A 30 3.13 -20.39 19.17
CA GLN A 30 1.81 -19.82 19.42
C GLN A 30 1.11 -19.69 18.06
N THR A 31 0.04 -20.46 17.91
CA THR A 31 -0.86 -20.49 16.76
C THR A 31 -1.25 -19.05 16.36
N GLY A 32 -0.77 -18.57 15.21
CA GLY A 32 -1.11 -17.24 14.68
C GLY A 32 0.04 -16.33 14.25
N SER A 33 1.23 -16.85 13.97
CA SER A 33 2.34 -16.04 13.45
C SER A 33 2.12 -15.67 11.97
N TYR A 34 1.68 -14.44 11.70
CA TYR A 34 1.63 -13.90 10.35
C TYR A 34 3.04 -13.46 9.91
N ASP A 35 3.54 -14.02 8.80
CA ASP A 35 4.75 -13.51 8.13
C ASP A 35 4.38 -12.19 7.46
N LEU A 36 4.57 -11.07 8.18
CA LEU A 36 4.34 -9.73 7.67
C LEU A 36 5.46 -9.36 6.71
N ARG A 37 5.30 -9.75 5.44
CA ARG A 37 6.14 -9.23 4.35
C ARG A 37 5.65 -7.84 3.96
N THR A 38 6.37 -6.83 4.43
CA THR A 38 6.10 -5.44 4.05
C THR A 38 6.78 -5.12 2.73
N PHE A 39 6.09 -4.38 1.87
CA PHE A 39 6.65 -3.82 0.66
C PHE A 39 6.26 -2.35 0.57
N GLU A 40 7.15 -1.56 -0.01
CA GLU A 40 6.90 -0.17 -0.36
C GLU A 40 6.57 -0.13 -1.86
N ILE A 41 5.44 0.47 -2.21
CA ILE A 41 5.10 0.81 -3.59
C ILE A 41 5.09 2.32 -3.73
N HIS A 42 5.69 2.83 -4.80
CA HIS A 42 5.43 4.20 -5.23
C HIS A 42 4.50 4.15 -6.44
N ALA A 43 3.42 4.92 -6.34
CA ALA A 43 2.39 4.99 -7.35
C ALA A 43 2.20 6.46 -7.73
N LEU A 44 2.26 6.75 -9.03
CA LEU A 44 2.05 8.09 -9.57
C LEU A 44 0.70 8.14 -10.30
N PRO A 45 -0.07 9.22 -10.16
CA PRO A 45 -1.34 9.36 -10.87
C PRO A 45 -1.07 9.49 -12.38
N VAL A 46 -1.81 8.74 -13.20
CA VAL A 46 -1.66 8.77 -14.67
C VAL A 46 -2.23 10.06 -15.26
N LYS A 47 -3.28 10.59 -14.63
CA LYS A 47 -3.95 11.84 -15.00
C LYS A 47 -3.85 12.82 -13.84
N PRO A 48 -3.74 14.14 -14.11
CA PRO A 48 -3.83 15.14 -13.06
C PRO A 48 -5.19 15.04 -12.38
N VAL A 49 -5.18 14.76 -11.07
CA VAL A 49 -6.39 14.69 -10.25
C VAL A 49 -6.53 16.02 -9.54
N ASP A 50 -7.64 16.72 -9.80
CA ASP A 50 -7.89 18.02 -9.18
C ASP A 50 -8.02 17.88 -7.66
N GLY A 51 -7.35 18.77 -6.93
CA GLY A 51 -7.32 18.79 -5.47
C GLY A 51 -6.37 17.80 -4.78
N LEU A 52 -5.69 16.88 -5.50
CA LEU A 52 -4.77 15.92 -4.87
C LEU A 52 -3.51 16.61 -4.37
N ARG A 53 -3.21 16.49 -3.06
CA ARG A 53 -1.99 17.05 -2.46
C ARG A 53 -1.11 15.96 -1.84
N PRO A 54 0.22 16.17 -1.79
CA PRO A 54 1.12 15.31 -1.03
C PRO A 54 0.66 15.16 0.42
N GLY A 55 0.77 13.95 0.97
CA GLY A 55 0.33 13.62 2.33
C GLY A 55 -1.11 13.13 2.44
N MET A 56 -1.88 13.10 1.35
CA MET A 56 -3.20 12.48 1.34
C MET A 56 -3.11 10.95 1.32
N SER A 57 -3.83 10.29 2.23
CA SER A 57 -3.98 8.84 2.23
C SER A 57 -5.04 8.38 1.22
N VAL A 58 -4.79 7.21 0.61
CA VAL A 58 -5.71 6.59 -0.35
C VAL A 58 -6.11 5.23 0.21
N LEU A 59 -7.41 4.94 0.17
CA LEU A 59 -7.90 3.57 0.37
C LEU A 59 -7.88 2.88 -0.98
N VAL A 60 -7.20 1.73 -1.03
CA VAL A 60 -7.08 0.88 -2.22
C VAL A 60 -7.81 -0.42 -1.92
N ASP A 61 -8.76 -0.77 -2.78
CA ASP A 61 -9.38 -2.09 -2.76
C ASP A 61 -8.67 -2.95 -3.80
N LEU A 62 -7.74 -3.78 -3.34
CA LEU A 62 -7.12 -4.82 -4.15
C LEU A 62 -8.08 -6.00 -4.06
N GLY A 63 -8.97 -6.13 -5.03
CA GLY A 63 -9.99 -7.18 -5.06
C GLY A 63 -9.43 -8.53 -4.64
N LYS A 64 -10.17 -9.26 -3.80
CA LYS A 64 -9.74 -10.56 -3.25
C LYS A 64 -9.28 -11.48 -4.37
N GLN A 65 -8.03 -11.96 -4.27
CA GLN A 65 -7.53 -13.10 -5.03
C GLN A 65 -8.17 -14.40 -4.55
#